data_AF-A0A094EXM8-F1
#
_entry.id   AF-A0A094EXM8-F1
#
_cell.length_a   1.000
_cell.length_b   1.000
_cell.length_c   1.000
_cell.angle_alpha   90.00
_cell.angle_beta   90.00
_cell.angle_gamma   90.00
#
_symmetry.space_group_name_H-M   'P 1'
#
loop_
_entity.id
_entity.type
_entity.pdbx_description
1 polymer ?
#
loop_
_entity_poly.entity_id
_entity_poly.type
_entity_poly.pdbx_seq_one_letter_code
_entity_poly.pdbx_strand_id
1 'polypeptide(L)'
;FIKWNPAVDENCAGFWLGYYYCIGTPGTPTESTVPTPTGCANAPNPTQPGAICACKRWHKVASGNNCETIQKQYSITAAQFQKWNPEVGSTCATLWLGYNVCVSA
;
A
#
# COMPACT_ATOMS: atom_id res chain seq x y z
N PHE A 1 11.73 2.30 -15.98
CA PHE A 1 10.49 2.41 -16.76
C PHE A 1 10.64 3.30 -18.00
N ILE A 2 10.92 4.61 -17.86
CA ILE A 2 11.09 5.56 -19.02
C ILE A 2 12.12 5.08 -20.05
N LYS A 3 13.24 4.51 -19.57
CA LYS A 3 14.27 3.91 -20.42
C LYS A 3 13.76 2.86 -21.43
N TRP A 4 12.69 2.13 -21.11
CA TRP A 4 12.08 1.12 -21.99
C TRP A 4 10.85 1.62 -22.72
N ASN A 5 10.30 2.75 -22.28
CA ASN A 5 9.10 3.37 -22.82
C ASN A 5 9.38 4.86 -23.09
N PRO A 6 10.22 5.19 -24.07
CA PRO A 6 10.70 6.57 -24.29
C PRO A 6 9.60 7.54 -24.78
N ALA A 7 8.43 7.02 -25.17
CA ALA A 7 7.25 7.84 -25.46
C ALA A 7 6.55 8.35 -24.18
N VAL A 8 6.86 7.76 -23.02
CA VAL A 8 6.42 8.25 -21.71
C VAL A 8 7.44 9.29 -21.25
N ASP A 9 6.96 10.46 -20.90
CA ASP A 9 7.81 11.54 -20.41
C ASP A 9 8.20 11.35 -18.93
N GLU A 10 9.20 12.11 -18.49
CA GLU A 10 9.70 12.06 -17.10
C GLU A 10 8.69 12.57 -16.06
N ASN A 11 7.61 13.22 -16.50
CA ASN A 11 6.53 13.72 -15.65
C ASN A 11 5.31 12.76 -15.60
N CYS A 12 5.50 11.49 -16.00
CA CYS A 12 4.46 10.47 -16.04
C CYS A 12 3.29 10.78 -17.00
N ALA A 13 3.51 11.61 -18.02
CA ALA A 13 2.61 11.83 -19.14
C ALA A 13 3.10 11.08 -20.40
N GLY A 14 2.28 11.08 -21.46
CA GLY A 14 2.57 10.34 -22.70
C GLY A 14 2.05 8.90 -22.75
N PHE A 15 1.16 8.50 -21.82
CA PHE A 15 0.46 7.22 -21.90
C PHE A 15 -0.73 7.27 -22.87
N TRP A 16 -0.83 6.25 -23.72
CA TRP A 16 -1.87 6.14 -24.73
C TRP A 16 -2.83 5.04 -24.30
N LEU A 17 -4.14 5.36 -24.34
CA LEU A 17 -5.17 4.39 -24.02
C LEU A 17 -5.14 3.23 -25.02
N GLY A 18 -5.20 2.00 -24.51
CA GLY A 18 -5.18 0.77 -25.32
C GLY A 18 -3.80 0.28 -25.73
N TYR A 19 -2.71 0.92 -25.27
CA TYR A 19 -1.34 0.48 -25.56
C TYR A 19 -0.71 -0.27 -24.38
N TYR A 20 0.17 -1.22 -24.69
CA TYR A 20 0.95 -1.97 -23.72
C TYR A 20 2.32 -1.32 -23.52
N TYR A 21 2.79 -1.28 -22.27
CA TYR A 21 4.07 -0.70 -21.90
C TYR A 21 4.96 -1.73 -21.22
N CYS A 22 6.27 -1.66 -21.49
CA CYS A 22 7.24 -2.58 -20.94
C CYS A 22 7.46 -2.32 -19.44
N ILE A 23 7.09 -3.27 -18.59
CA ILE A 23 7.27 -3.21 -17.13
C ILE A 23 8.50 -3.99 -16.64
N GLY A 24 9.24 -4.67 -17.54
CA GLY A 24 10.40 -5.48 -17.19
C GLY A 24 11.07 -6.12 -18.41
N THR A 25 12.39 -6.30 -18.36
CA THR A 25 13.18 -7.17 -19.25
C THR A 25 13.69 -8.39 -18.48
N PRO A 26 14.12 -9.49 -19.13
CA PRO A 26 14.77 -10.61 -18.44
C PRO A 26 15.91 -10.10 -17.53
N GLY A 27 15.89 -10.47 -16.25
CA GLY A 27 16.82 -9.97 -15.23
C GLY A 27 16.39 -8.69 -14.52
N THR A 28 15.26 -8.07 -14.89
CA THR A 28 14.64 -7.03 -14.07
C THR A 28 14.11 -7.69 -12.80
N PRO A 29 14.53 -7.26 -11.61
CA PRO A 29 13.91 -7.71 -10.37
C PRO A 29 12.43 -7.33 -10.42
N THR A 30 11.54 -8.32 -10.41
CA THR A 30 10.09 -8.11 -10.22
C THR A 30 9.75 -7.73 -8.77
N GLU A 31 10.77 -7.61 -7.91
CA GLU A 31 10.62 -7.11 -6.56
C GLU A 31 10.31 -5.61 -6.62
N SER A 32 9.02 -5.31 -6.53
CA SER A 32 8.61 -4.12 -5.79
C SER A 32 9.29 -4.24 -4.42
N THR A 33 10.31 -3.42 -4.16
CA THR A 33 10.92 -3.24 -2.84
C THR A 33 9.90 -2.55 -1.94
N VAL A 34 8.76 -3.20 -1.75
CA VAL A 34 7.89 -2.92 -0.65
C VAL A 34 8.61 -3.47 0.56
N PRO A 35 8.97 -2.65 1.56
CA PRO A 35 9.56 -3.15 2.78
C PRO A 35 8.68 -4.30 3.26
N THR A 36 9.27 -5.47 3.46
CA THR A 36 8.57 -6.55 4.16
C THR A 36 8.24 -5.99 5.54
N PRO A 37 6.96 -5.86 5.92
CA PRO A 37 6.58 -5.39 7.25
C PRO A 37 7.30 -6.25 8.28
N THR A 38 8.17 -5.60 9.03
CA THR A 38 9.07 -6.27 9.94
C THR A 38 8.31 -6.67 11.21
N GLY A 39 8.44 -7.92 11.63
CA GLY A 39 8.66 -8.22 13.05
C GLY A 39 7.50 -8.69 13.92
N CYS A 40 6.27 -8.82 13.42
CA CYS A 40 5.15 -9.26 14.27
C CYS A 40 4.77 -10.72 13.99
N ALA A 41 5.05 -11.61 14.95
CA ALA A 41 4.85 -13.06 14.78
C ALA A 41 3.42 -13.49 14.36
N ASN A 42 2.41 -12.68 14.71
CA ASN A 42 1.00 -12.97 14.42
C ASN A 42 0.37 -12.06 13.35
N ALA A 43 1.17 -11.28 12.61
CA ALA A 43 0.65 -10.41 11.57
C ALA A 43 0.39 -11.20 10.27
N PRO A 44 -0.73 -10.93 9.56
CA PRO A 44 -1.05 -11.57 8.29
C PRO A 44 -0.11 -11.09 7.18
N ASN A 45 0.25 -11.96 6.24
CA ASN A 45 1.10 -11.58 5.11
C ASN A 45 0.26 -11.26 3.86
N PRO A 46 0.49 -10.14 3.13
CA PRO A 46 1.38 -9.03 3.47
C PRO A 46 0.73 -8.04 4.44
N THR A 47 1.48 -7.61 5.44
CA THR A 47 1.12 -6.50 6.35
C THR A 47 1.73 -5.20 5.84
N GLN A 48 1.08 -4.07 6.08
CA GLN A 48 1.67 -2.79 5.75
C GLN A 48 2.80 -2.46 6.74
N PRO A 49 3.99 -2.04 6.28
CA PRO A 49 5.08 -1.56 7.12
C PRO A 49 4.61 -0.49 8.12
N GLY A 50 5.28 -0.46 9.27
CA GLY A 50 4.93 0.43 10.37
C GLY A 50 3.68 0.03 11.17
N ALA A 51 2.89 -0.96 10.73
CA ALA A 51 1.76 -1.45 11.52
C ALA A 51 2.22 -2.04 12.86
N ILE A 52 1.51 -1.74 13.95
CA ILE A 52 1.90 -2.18 15.29
C ILE A 52 1.75 -3.70 15.49
N CYS A 53 2.65 -4.32 16.26
CA CYS A 53 2.56 -5.75 16.57
C CYS A 53 1.47 -6.11 17.58
N ALA A 54 1.02 -5.16 18.39
CA ALA A 54 -0.08 -5.36 19.35
C ALA A 54 -1.46 -5.39 18.69
N CYS A 55 -1.52 -5.41 17.35
CA CYS A 55 -2.77 -5.42 16.63
C CYS A 55 -3.60 -6.68 16.94
N LYS A 56 -4.86 -6.47 17.32
CA LYS A 56 -5.84 -7.52 17.59
C LYS A 56 -6.71 -7.85 16.38
N ARG A 57 -6.88 -6.91 15.45
CA ARG A 57 -7.70 -7.09 14.25
C ARG A 57 -7.09 -6.42 13.03
N TRP A 58 -7.04 -7.16 11.94
CA TRP A 58 -6.47 -6.73 10.66
C TRP A 58 -7.56 -6.51 9.62
N HIS A 59 -7.32 -5.58 8.70
CA HIS A 59 -8.14 -5.34 7.52
C HIS A 59 -7.25 -5.37 6.27
N LYS A 60 -7.61 -6.20 5.29
CA LYS A 60 -6.94 -6.24 3.99
C LYS A 60 -7.53 -5.17 3.08
N VAL A 61 -6.70 -4.22 2.67
CA VAL A 61 -7.10 -3.12 1.79
C VAL A 61 -7.51 -3.66 0.43
N ALA A 62 -8.73 -3.34 0.00
CA ALA A 62 -9.30 -3.69 -1.28
C ALA A 62 -9.56 -2.44 -2.15
N SER A 63 -9.87 -2.66 -3.43
CA SER A 63 -10.20 -1.58 -4.35
C SER A 63 -11.42 -0.81 -3.83
N GLY A 64 -11.35 0.52 -3.86
CA GLY A 64 -12.38 1.40 -3.32
C GLY A 64 -12.27 1.67 -1.81
N ASN A 65 -11.32 1.06 -1.10
CA ASN A 65 -11.02 1.46 0.27
C ASN A 65 -10.17 2.73 0.31
N ASN A 66 -10.52 3.59 1.26
CA ASN A 66 -9.65 4.64 1.76
C ASN A 66 -9.71 4.63 3.31
N CYS A 67 -8.90 5.48 3.94
CA CYS A 67 -8.92 5.56 5.40
C CYS A 67 -10.28 5.89 5.98
N GLU A 68 -11.02 6.81 5.39
CA GLU A 68 -12.33 7.22 5.90
C GLU A 68 -13.32 6.05 5.85
N THR A 69 -13.35 5.28 4.75
CA THR A 69 -14.21 4.11 4.63
C THR A 69 -13.85 3.02 5.63
N ILE A 70 -12.55 2.76 5.83
CA ILE A 70 -12.06 1.76 6.79
C ILE A 70 -12.40 2.22 8.22
N GLN A 71 -12.11 3.47 8.54
CA GLN A 71 -12.39 4.08 9.84
C GLN A 71 -13.87 4.01 10.20
N LYS A 72 -14.76 4.36 9.25
CA LYS A 72 -16.21 4.24 9.41
C LYS A 72 -16.64 2.79 9.58
N GLN A 73 -16.10 1.86 8.78
CA GLN A 73 -16.45 0.45 8.85
C GLN A 73 -16.16 -0.18 10.22
N TYR A 74 -15.06 0.23 10.86
CA TYR A 74 -14.65 -0.28 12.18
C TYR A 74 -14.98 0.67 13.33
N SER A 75 -15.66 1.78 13.08
CA SER A 75 -15.97 2.82 14.08
C SER A 75 -14.73 3.31 14.85
N ILE A 76 -13.61 3.53 14.16
CA ILE A 76 -12.35 4.00 14.73
C ILE A 76 -12.03 5.42 14.25
N THR A 77 -11.39 6.21 15.11
CA THR A 77 -10.96 7.57 14.79
C THR A 77 -9.72 7.57 13.89
N ALA A 78 -9.51 8.65 13.13
CA ALA A 78 -8.29 8.84 12.35
C ALA A 78 -7.02 8.78 13.20
N ALA A 79 -7.07 9.31 14.44
CA ALA A 79 -5.97 9.28 15.39
C ALA A 79 -5.63 7.85 15.84
N GLN A 80 -6.65 7.01 16.11
CA GLN A 80 -6.43 5.59 16.42
C GLN A 80 -5.83 4.85 15.23
N PHE A 81 -6.39 5.05 14.03
CA PHE A 81 -5.91 4.38 12.83
C PHE A 81 -4.46 4.76 12.50
N GLN A 82 -4.10 6.05 12.60
CA GLN A 82 -2.70 6.50 12.44
C GLN A 82 -1.79 5.96 13.53
N LYS A 83 -2.24 5.92 14.79
CA LYS A 83 -1.44 5.37 15.89
C LYS A 83 -1.06 3.90 15.65
N TRP A 84 -1.95 3.14 15.01
CA TRP A 84 -1.71 1.73 14.73
C TRP A 84 -1.01 1.49 13.39
N ASN A 85 -1.07 2.46 12.47
CA ASN A 85 -0.50 2.39 11.13
C ASN A 85 0.20 3.71 10.74
N PRO A 86 1.27 4.11 11.46
CA PRO A 86 1.94 5.40 11.25
C PRO A 86 2.41 5.62 9.82
N GLU A 87 2.82 4.57 9.11
CA GLU A 87 3.31 4.66 7.73
C GLU A 87 2.21 4.73 6.67
N VAL A 88 0.92 4.61 7.04
CA VAL A 88 -0.20 4.97 6.13
C VAL A 88 -0.27 6.50 5.93
N GLY A 89 0.33 7.27 6.85
CA GLY A 89 0.34 8.73 6.80
C GLY A 89 -1.02 9.36 7.07
N SER A 90 -1.03 10.66 7.32
CA SER A 90 -2.25 11.38 7.70
C SER A 90 -3.22 11.63 6.56
N THR A 91 -2.71 11.67 5.33
CA THR A 91 -3.49 11.80 4.09
C THR A 91 -3.87 10.45 3.49
N CYS A 92 -3.40 9.34 4.07
CA CYS A 92 -3.63 7.99 3.57
C CYS A 92 -3.09 7.73 2.16
N ALA A 93 -2.14 8.57 1.72
CA ALA A 93 -1.48 8.47 0.41
C ALA A 93 -0.70 7.17 0.23
N THR A 94 -0.30 6.52 1.33
CA THR A 94 0.47 5.28 1.34
C THR A 94 -0.36 4.07 1.78
N LEU A 95 -1.70 4.14 1.73
CA LEU A 95 -2.55 2.96 1.95
C LEU A 95 -2.43 2.01 0.76
N TRP A 96 -1.80 0.84 0.96
CA TRP A 96 -1.45 -0.04 -0.16
C TRP A 96 -2.52 -1.10 -0.42
N LEU A 97 -2.99 -1.16 -1.67
CA LEU A 97 -3.92 -2.19 -2.12
C LEU A 97 -3.34 -3.59 -1.92
N GLY A 98 -4.11 -4.49 -1.31
CA GLY A 98 -3.71 -5.87 -1.04
C GLY A 98 -2.93 -6.09 0.26
N TYR A 99 -2.59 -5.02 0.99
CA TYR A 99 -1.87 -5.09 2.27
C TYR A 99 -2.83 -5.07 3.46
N ASN A 100 -2.38 -5.64 4.58
CA ASN A 100 -3.14 -5.65 5.83
C ASN A 100 -2.74 -4.48 6.72
N VAL A 101 -3.73 -3.72 7.19
CA VAL A 101 -3.59 -2.64 8.17
C VAL A 101 -4.28 -3.03 9.48
N CYS A 102 -3.82 -2.46 10.58
CA CYS A 102 -4.40 -2.67 11.88
C CYS A 102 -5.65 -1.81 12.10
N VAL A 103 -6.74 -2.43 12.59
CA VAL A 103 -8.02 -1.74 12.87
C VAL A 103 -8.50 -1.95 14.30
N SER A 104 -7.71 -2.59 15.16
CA SER A 104 -7.96 -2.70 16.60
C SER A 104 -6.67 -3.10 17.33
N ALA A 105 -6.41 -2.55 18.53
CA ALA A 105 -5.26 -2.88 19.38
C ALA A 105 -5.65 -3.08 20.84
#